data_AF-A0A399IB83-F1
#
_entry.id   AF-A0A399IB83-F1
#
_cell.length_a   1.000
_cell.length_b   1.000
_cell.length_c   1.000
_cell.angle_alpha   90.00
_cell.angle_beta   90.00
_cell.angle_gamma   90.00
#
_symmetry.space_group_name_H-M   'P 1'
#
loop_
_entity.id
_entity.type
_entity.pdbx_description
1 polymer ?
#
loop_
_entity_poly.entity_id
_entity_poly.type
_entity_poly.pdbx_seq_one_letter_code
_entity_poly.pdbx_strand_id
1 'polypeptide(L)'
;MIIKTGKFVSHAGALQWGAGKVLDVNDHRATIQFSDGISRKIAVSHFDTLQPAEAASYLPPPEVVAVVKIRPAPRKAKKKIVAPVEG
;
A
#
# COMPACT_ATOMS: atom_id res chain seq x y z
N MET A 1 18.70 0.00 4.75
CA MET A 1 18.07 -1.33 4.96
C MET A 1 17.85 -2.00 3.61
N ILE A 2 18.00 -3.33 3.51
CA ILE A 2 17.71 -4.08 2.28
C ILE A 2 16.33 -4.77 2.43
N ILE A 3 15.32 -4.25 1.72
CA ILE A 3 13.99 -4.86 1.65
C ILE A 3 14.00 -5.94 0.57
N LYS A 4 13.53 -7.15 0.91
CA LYS A 4 13.34 -8.26 -0.03
C LYS A 4 12.00 -8.93 0.22
N THR A 5 11.41 -9.48 -0.83
CA THR A 5 10.20 -10.30 -0.73
C THR A 5 10.40 -11.43 0.29
N GLY A 6 9.39 -11.67 1.11
CA GLY A 6 9.40 -12.67 2.18
C GLY A 6 10.08 -12.21 3.48
N LYS A 7 10.71 -11.03 3.52
CA LYS A 7 11.21 -10.45 4.78
C LYS A 7 10.08 -9.85 5.61
N PHE A 8 10.32 -9.77 6.91
CA PHE A 8 9.41 -9.20 7.89
C PHE A 8 9.93 -7.86 8.37
N VAL A 9 9.03 -6.87 8.41
CA VAL A 9 9.33 -5.49 8.78
C VAL A 9 8.22 -4.91 9.65
N SER A 10 8.51 -3.88 10.42
CA SER A 10 7.54 -3.06 11.15
C SER A 10 7.70 -1.60 10.76
N HIS A 11 6.67 -0.78 10.98
CA HIS A 11 6.72 0.65 10.69
C HIS A 11 6.89 1.45 11.98
N ALA A 12 7.98 2.21 12.09
CA ALA A 12 8.35 2.95 13.30
C ALA A 12 7.29 4.00 13.69
N GLY A 13 6.71 4.69 12.70
CA GLY A 13 5.68 5.73 12.92
C GLY A 13 4.25 5.20 13.01
N ALA A 14 4.04 3.88 12.88
CA ALA A 14 2.70 3.29 12.82
C ALA A 14 2.67 1.92 13.50
N LEU A 15 3.01 1.91 14.79
CA LEU A 15 3.08 0.69 15.61
C LEU A 15 1.81 -0.17 15.56
N GLN A 16 0.64 0.48 15.40
CA GLN A 16 -0.66 -0.17 15.25
C GLN A 16 -0.80 -1.07 14.02
N TRP A 17 0.06 -0.93 13.01
CA TRP A 17 0.07 -1.85 11.86
C TRP A 17 0.67 -3.22 12.24
N GLY A 18 1.48 -3.26 13.30
CA GLY A 18 2.22 -4.45 13.72
C GLY A 18 3.37 -4.79 12.76
N ALA A 19 3.82 -6.05 12.83
CA ALA A 19 4.74 -6.60 11.85
C ALA A 19 4.05 -6.80 10.50
N GLY A 20 4.82 -6.83 9.43
CA GLY A 20 4.34 -7.02 8.08
C GLY A 20 5.28 -7.83 7.22
N LYS A 21 4.71 -8.67 6.35
CA LYS A 21 5.44 -9.48 5.39
C LYS A 21 5.55 -8.73 4.06
N VAL A 22 6.76 -8.60 3.54
CA VAL A 22 6.99 -8.01 2.22
C VAL A 22 6.52 -9.00 1.16
N LEU A 23 5.51 -8.61 0.38
CA LEU A 23 4.92 -9.44 -0.68
C LEU A 23 5.57 -9.19 -2.04
N ASP A 24 5.93 -7.95 -2.34
CA ASP A 24 6.51 -7.53 -3.60
C ASP A 24 7.48 -6.37 -3.39
N VAL A 25 8.53 -6.32 -4.20
CA VAL A 25 9.50 -5.22 -4.22
C VAL A 25 9.80 -4.88 -5.68
N ASN A 26 9.65 -3.62 -6.03
CA ASN A 26 10.04 -3.05 -7.31
C ASN A 26 10.95 -1.84 -7.06
N ASP A 27 11.51 -1.25 -8.13
CA ASP A 27 12.48 -0.16 -8.05
C ASP A 27 11.95 1.10 -7.35
N HIS A 28 10.64 1.24 -7.19
CA HIS A 28 10.02 2.45 -6.64
C HIS A 28 9.33 2.23 -5.29
N ARG A 29 8.93 0.99 -4.96
CA ARG A 29 8.16 0.69 -3.74
C ARG A 29 8.19 -0.79 -3.37
N ALA A 30 7.89 -1.05 -2.10
CA ALA A 30 7.54 -2.37 -1.59
C ALA A 30 6.04 -2.45 -1.28
N THR A 31 5.43 -3.60 -1.55
CA THR A 31 4.08 -3.94 -1.08
C THR A 31 4.22 -4.84 0.15
N ILE A 32 3.66 -4.42 1.28
CA ILE A 32 3.80 -5.08 2.58
C ILE A 32 2.41 -5.37 3.13
N GLN A 33 2.14 -6.63 3.47
CA GLN A 33 0.95 -7.04 4.20
C GLN A 33 1.24 -6.96 5.69
N PHE A 34 0.57 -6.05 6.38
CA PHE A 34 0.71 -5.88 7.83
C PHE A 34 -0.27 -6.78 8.60
N SER A 35 0.07 -7.08 9.85
CA SER A 35 -0.75 -7.90 10.77
C SER A 35 -2.13 -7.29 11.04
N ASP A 36 -2.29 -5.98 10.83
CA ASP A 36 -3.59 -5.30 10.89
C ASP A 36 -4.57 -5.66 9.76
N GLY A 37 -4.16 -6.57 8.85
CA GLY A 37 -4.99 -7.01 7.74
C GLY A 37 -4.85 -6.17 6.47
N ILE A 38 -4.08 -5.08 6.49
CA ILE A 38 -4.01 -4.16 5.36
C ILE A 38 -2.67 -4.28 4.61
N SER A 39 -2.77 -4.51 3.30
CA SER A 39 -1.64 -4.39 2.37
C SER A 39 -1.38 -2.92 2.04
N ARG A 40 -0.16 -2.44 2.32
CA ARG A 40 0.25 -1.06 2.05
C ARG A 40 1.43 -1.01 1.08
N LYS A 41 1.48 0.06 0.30
CA LYS A 41 2.56 0.33 -0.66
C LYS A 41 3.45 1.42 -0.08
N ILE A 42 4.71 1.08 0.23
CA ILE A 42 5.69 1.99 0.81
C ILE A 42 6.70 2.35 -0.27
N ALA A 43 6.85 3.64 -0.56
CA ALA A 43 7.84 4.10 -1.53
C ALA A 43 9.26 3.90 -0.97
N VAL A 44 10.25 3.74 -1.87
CA VAL A 44 11.66 3.59 -1.48
C VAL A 44 12.15 4.79 -0.64
N SER A 45 11.63 5.99 -0.90
CA SER A 45 11.90 7.20 -0.11
C SER A 45 11.45 7.13 1.35
N HIS A 46 10.59 6.17 1.69
CA HIS A 46 10.09 5.94 3.06
C HIS A 46 10.58 4.60 3.63
N PHE A 47 11.66 4.03 3.09
CA PHE A 47 12.23 2.80 3.66
C PHE A 47 12.98 3.05 4.97
N ASP A 48 13.32 4.30 5.30
CA ASP A 48 13.96 4.62 6.59
C ASP A 48 12.98 4.44 7.77
N THR A 49 11.67 4.62 7.53
CA THR A 49 10.63 4.44 8.56
C THR A 49 10.31 2.98 8.84
N LEU A 50 10.88 2.06 8.08
CA LEU A 50 10.71 0.62 8.25
C LEU A 50 11.87 0.04 9.05
N GLN A 51 11.54 -0.84 9.98
CA GLN A 51 12.51 -1.55 10.83
C GLN A 51 12.39 -3.06 10.59
N PRO A 52 13.49 -3.82 10.72
CA PRO A 52 13.42 -5.28 10.71
C PRO A 52 12.50 -5.80 11.81
N ALA A 53 11.68 -6.79 11.51
CA ALA A 53 10.83 -7.46 12.49
C ALA A 53 11.11 -8.97 12.50
N GLU A 54 10.93 -9.58 13.66
CA GLU A 54 11.00 -11.03 13.83
C GLU A 54 9.81 -11.70 13.14
N ALA A 55 10.04 -12.85 12.50
CA ALA A 55 8.98 -13.61 11.83
C ALA A 55 7.89 -14.06 12.82
N ALA A 56 8.27 -14.37 14.07
CA ALA A 56 7.34 -14.77 15.13
C ALA A 56 6.38 -13.64 15.55
N SER A 57 6.70 -12.38 15.25
CA SER A 57 5.83 -11.23 15.54
C SER A 57 4.79 -10.97 14.46
N TYR A 58 4.89 -11.63 13.30
CA TYR A 58 3.92 -11.50 12.23
C TYR A 58 2.75 -12.46 12.44
N LEU A 59 1.56 -11.88 12.58
CA LEU A 59 0.30 -12.61 12.64
C LEU A 59 -0.36 -12.47 11.26
N PRO A 60 -0.35 -13.52 10.43
CA PRO A 60 -0.98 -13.43 9.13
C PRO A 60 -2.48 -13.15 9.32
N PRO A 61 -3.01 -12.09 8.70
CA PRO A 61 -4.44 -11.87 8.72
C PRO A 61 -5.13 -13.05 8.02
N PRO A 62 -6.37 -13.41 8.44
CA PRO A 62 -7.15 -14.44 7.77
C PRO A 62 -7.20 -14.12 6.28
N GLU A 63 -7.00 -15.14 5.44
CA GLU A 63 -6.87 -14.99 3.98
C GLU A 63 -8.19 -14.49 3.38
N VAL A 64 -8.41 -13.18 3.41
CA VAL A 64 -9.47 -12.54 2.66
C VAL A 64 -8.86 -12.22 1.31
N VAL A 65 -9.20 -13.03 0.31
CA VAL A 65 -8.88 -12.85 -1.10
C VAL A 65 -8.90 -11.37 -1.42
N ALA A 66 -7.71 -10.77 -1.63
CA ALA A 66 -7.59 -9.36 -1.89
C ALA A 66 -8.37 -9.09 -3.18
N VAL A 67 -9.59 -8.55 -3.05
CA VAL A 67 -10.35 -7.99 -4.15
C VAL A 67 -9.48 -6.86 -4.68
N VAL A 68 -8.73 -7.16 -5.74
CA VAL A 68 -8.03 -6.19 -6.56
C VAL A 68 -9.11 -5.22 -7.02
N LYS A 69 -9.27 -4.09 -6.32
CA LYS A 69 -10.00 -2.94 -6.84
C LYS A 69 -9.20 -2.42 -8.01
N ILE A 70 -9.48 -2.98 -9.19
CA ILE A 70 -9.08 -2.46 -10.48
C ILE A 70 -9.57 -1.01 -10.51
N ARG A 71 -8.64 -0.06 -10.52
CA ARG A 71 -8.97 1.36 -10.57
C ARG A 71 -9.73 1.62 -11.88
N PRO A 72 -10.89 2.30 -11.88
CA PRO A 72 -11.52 2.68 -13.13
C PRO A 72 -10.64 3.71 -13.87
N ALA A 73 -10.56 3.55 -15.19
CA ALA A 73 -9.80 4.39 -16.12
C ALA A 73 -10.17 5.88 -16.01
N PRO A 74 -9.26 6.82 -16.38
CA PRO A 74 -9.50 8.25 -16.22
C PRO A 74 -10.66 8.72 -17.10
N ARG A 75 -11.69 9.33 -16.49
CA ARG A 75 -12.79 9.97 -17.22
C ARG A 75 -12.25 11.22 -17.94
N LYS A 76 -12.37 11.23 -19.28
CA LYS A 76 -12.11 12.41 -20.12
C LYS A 76 -12.98 13.58 -19.65
N ALA A 77 -12.36 14.75 -19.51
CA ALA A 77 -13.01 16.00 -19.10
C ALA A 77 -14.13 16.40 -20.08
N LYS A 78 -15.32 16.70 -19.56
CA LYS A 78 -16.40 17.31 -20.35
C LYS A 78 -16.09 18.79 -20.55
N LYS A 79 -15.93 19.21 -21.81
CA LYS A 79 -15.83 20.62 -22.20
C LYS A 79 -17.20 21.26 -22.00
N LYS A 80 -17.27 22.25 -21.11
CA LYS A 80 -18.46 23.08 -20.85
C LYS A 80 -18.66 24.00 -22.06
N ILE A 81 -19.67 23.74 -22.89
CA ILE A 81 -20.19 24.76 -23.80
C ILE A 81 -21.32 25.44 -23.04
N VAL A 82 -21.07 26.69 -22.67
CA VAL A 82 -22.06 27.61 -22.13
C VAL A 82 -22.70 28.30 -23.33
N ALA A 83 -24.03 28.35 -23.39
CA ALA A 83 -24.75 29.34 -24.19
C ALA A 83 -26.01 29.77 -23.40
N PRO A 84 -26.43 31.04 -23.52
CA PRO A 84 -27.05 31.79 -22.44
C PRO A 84 -28.58 31.90 -22.55
N VAL A 85 -29.13 32.62 -21.57
CA VAL A 85 -30.54 32.76 -21.17
C VAL A 85 -31.39 33.57 -22.16
N GLU A 86 -32.70 33.31 -22.07
CA GLU A 86 -33.93 33.92 -22.64
C GLU A 86 -33.92 35.27 -23.37
N GLY A 87 -34.87 35.36 -24.32
CA GLY A 87 -35.50 36.58 -24.86
C GLY A 87 -36.85 36.22 -25.49
#